data_AF-A0A934MKS9-F1
#
_entry.id   AF-A0A934MKS9-F1
#
_cell.length_a   1.000
_cell.length_b   1.000
_cell.length_c   1.000
_cell.angle_alpha   90.00
_cell.angle_beta   90.00
_cell.angle_gamma   90.00
#
_symmetry.space_group_name_H-M   'P 1'
#
loop_
_entity.id
_entity.type
_entity.pdbx_description
1 polymer ?
#
loop_
_entity_poly.entity_id
_entity_poly.type
_entity_poly.pdbx_seq_one_letter_code
_entity_poly.pdbx_strand_id
1 'polypeptide(L)'
;MGIYGALSSAVTGLRAQSHALENISGNIANSQTTGYKRMETSFLDLIPDAPLKSQVPGAVLAQSRATNNIQGDIQTSSNETYVALNSTGFFVVEPKVGQSDGNSVFAGSNYFTRRGDFEIDKDGLLVNGAGYYLKGLPIDPATGNISGSVPEVIQLSNAFLPANRTTTINYQSNLPQLPKTASYKANVYNSELLGAENFGATKTTASLTGAAAPPLVGTNAGNTVFAPGRQMTVTVNGVAVNFKFYDSTVVPSTMPADGVAIDVAATNDIDDVLASMQAELRDFGGGAAASATVKLTGGQFEVTLGQDYHASFSITGTTPALATALGIDPVNEVSSDPTLGTVNTISADDADDFVANTISGGAITVYASNGAPVNVQLRWAKVDSAASGGTDRWNLFYLSDSTAVGGSPEWTNIGQEYEFNSNGSLSTSVPQATIDDLRVNGVLIGDVVLAHDTNGVSQFADVNGTVTVSTLNQNGYGAGEFLSVAITDSGRVVATYSNGERIEMAQVVTAQFNGVNSLKRLDGGVYEATSESGEPIFDLSGSGIIGGALEASNTDISDEFTKLIITQQAYSAGTRIVSTADEMLQEALNMIR
;
A
#
# COMPACT_ATOMS: atom_id res chain seq x y z
N MET A 1 81.49 -3.79 -29.48
CA MET A 1 80.49 -4.77 -28.98
C MET A 1 81.24 -5.99 -28.48
N GLY A 2 81.26 -6.26 -27.18
CA GLY A 2 81.79 -7.53 -26.67
C GLY A 2 80.71 -8.60 -26.72
N ILE A 3 81.03 -9.82 -27.18
CA ILE A 3 80.07 -10.94 -27.30
C ILE A 3 79.35 -11.20 -25.97
N TYR A 4 80.04 -11.03 -24.84
CA TYR A 4 79.46 -11.15 -23.49
C TYR A 4 78.33 -10.16 -23.19
N GLY A 5 78.40 -8.92 -23.66
CA GLY A 5 77.34 -7.91 -23.46
C GLY A 5 76.11 -8.16 -24.34
N ALA A 6 76.32 -8.75 -25.53
CA ALA A 6 75.22 -9.19 -26.39
C ALA A 6 74.50 -10.40 -25.77
N LEU A 7 75.25 -11.36 -25.20
CA LEU A 7 74.69 -12.53 -24.52
C LEU A 7 73.90 -12.17 -23.27
N SER A 8 74.40 -11.27 -22.41
CA SER A 8 73.68 -10.86 -21.20
C SER A 8 72.35 -10.17 -21.53
N SER A 9 72.35 -9.26 -22.51
CA SER A 9 71.13 -8.60 -23.00
C SER A 9 70.15 -9.61 -23.60
N ALA A 10 70.62 -10.52 -24.46
CA ALA A 10 69.79 -11.57 -25.06
C ALA A 10 69.15 -12.51 -24.02
N VAL A 11 69.90 -12.92 -22.99
CA VAL A 11 69.36 -13.77 -21.90
C VAL A 11 68.29 -13.04 -21.09
N THR A 12 68.48 -11.76 -20.78
CA THR A 12 67.45 -10.97 -20.08
C THR A 12 66.20 -10.76 -20.93
N GLY A 13 66.36 -10.53 -22.24
CA GLY A 13 65.26 -10.48 -23.19
C GLY A 13 64.49 -11.80 -23.26
N LEU A 14 65.18 -12.94 -23.34
CA LEU A 14 64.55 -14.26 -23.36
C LEU A 14 63.72 -14.52 -22.09
N ARG A 15 64.26 -14.22 -20.90
CA ARG A 15 63.53 -14.34 -19.63
C ARG A 15 62.30 -13.43 -19.59
N ALA A 16 62.44 -12.19 -20.06
CA ALA A 16 61.34 -11.24 -20.13
C ALA A 16 60.22 -11.73 -21.07
N GLN A 17 60.57 -12.32 -22.22
CA GLN A 17 59.60 -12.92 -23.13
C GLN A 17 58.97 -14.21 -22.56
N SER A 18 59.72 -15.05 -21.84
CA SER A 18 59.16 -16.22 -21.14
C SER A 18 58.09 -15.80 -20.12
N HIS A 19 58.37 -14.78 -19.32
CA HIS A 19 57.40 -14.22 -18.38
C HIS A 19 56.16 -13.65 -19.10
N ALA A 20 56.34 -13.02 -20.26
CA ALA A 20 55.22 -12.59 -21.09
C ALA A 20 54.37 -13.77 -21.60
N LEU A 21 55.00 -14.88 -22.03
CA LEU A 21 54.29 -16.09 -22.43
C LEU A 21 53.49 -16.70 -21.28
N GLU A 22 54.02 -16.69 -20.05
CA GLU A 22 53.32 -17.18 -18.85
C GLU A 22 52.03 -16.39 -18.61
N ASN A 23 52.10 -15.05 -18.64
CA ASN A 23 50.93 -14.19 -18.48
C ASN A 23 49.90 -14.40 -19.59
N ILE A 24 50.32 -14.46 -20.86
CA ILE A 24 49.44 -14.70 -22.00
C ILE A 24 48.77 -16.09 -21.89
N SER A 25 49.53 -17.12 -21.55
CA SER A 25 49.01 -18.48 -21.36
C SER A 25 47.99 -18.52 -20.21
N GLY A 26 48.26 -17.83 -19.10
CA GLY A 26 47.35 -17.72 -17.98
C GLY A 26 46.04 -17.00 -18.35
N ASN A 27 46.13 -15.92 -19.14
CA ASN A 27 44.95 -15.21 -19.65
C ASN A 27 44.11 -16.10 -20.56
N ILE A 28 44.73 -16.79 -21.53
CA ILE A 28 44.02 -17.69 -22.45
C ILE A 28 43.32 -18.81 -21.67
N ALA A 29 44.01 -19.43 -20.70
CA ALA A 29 43.45 -20.50 -19.89
C ALA A 29 42.22 -20.05 -19.05
N ASN A 30 42.22 -18.80 -18.59
CA ASN A 30 41.13 -18.23 -17.78
C ASN A 30 40.18 -17.33 -18.58
N SER A 31 40.21 -17.37 -19.91
CA SER A 31 39.35 -16.56 -20.79
C SER A 31 37.86 -16.85 -20.61
N GLN A 32 37.50 -18.05 -20.13
CA GLN A 32 36.11 -18.44 -19.85
C GLN A 32 35.74 -18.38 -18.36
N THR A 33 36.66 -17.94 -17.50
CA THR A 33 36.39 -17.84 -16.06
C THR A 33 35.65 -16.54 -15.75
N THR A 34 34.46 -16.66 -15.14
CA THR A 34 33.63 -15.55 -14.70
C THR A 34 34.41 -14.60 -13.77
N GLY A 35 34.36 -13.30 -14.05
CA GLY A 35 35.01 -12.26 -13.25
C GLY A 35 36.54 -12.26 -13.31
N TYR A 36 37.17 -13.05 -14.18
CA TYR A 36 38.62 -13.06 -14.31
C TYR A 36 39.16 -11.75 -14.89
N LYS A 37 40.23 -11.24 -14.26
CA LYS A 37 40.95 -10.05 -14.70
C LYS A 37 42.32 -10.44 -15.22
N ARG A 38 42.59 -10.17 -16.49
CA ARG A 38 43.84 -10.47 -17.18
C ARG A 38 45.04 -9.76 -16.57
N MET A 39 46.20 -10.37 -16.77
CA MET A 39 47.50 -9.82 -16.39
C MET A 39 48.24 -9.35 -17.64
N GLU A 40 48.76 -8.14 -17.62
CA GLU A 40 49.64 -7.63 -18.69
C GLU A 40 51.11 -7.75 -18.28
N THR A 41 51.99 -7.77 -19.27
CA THR A 41 53.44 -7.72 -19.02
C THR A 41 53.97 -6.34 -19.38
N SER A 42 54.60 -5.67 -18.42
CA SER A 42 55.34 -4.44 -18.64
C SER A 42 56.83 -4.75 -18.77
N PHE A 43 57.50 -4.11 -19.72
CA PHE A 43 58.93 -4.24 -19.93
C PHE A 43 59.63 -2.96 -19.47
N LEU A 44 60.66 -3.12 -18.65
CA LEU A 44 61.51 -2.03 -18.16
C LEU A 44 62.92 -2.22 -18.72
N ASP A 45 63.48 -1.18 -19.33
CA ASP A 45 64.87 -1.18 -19.73
C ASP A 45 65.78 -0.84 -18.53
N LEU A 46 66.89 -1.57 -18.44
CA LEU A 46 67.92 -1.36 -17.44
C LEU A 46 69.15 -0.81 -18.16
N ILE A 47 69.34 0.50 -18.07
CA ILE A 47 70.50 1.17 -18.66
C ILE A 47 71.61 1.24 -17.60
N PRO A 48 72.78 0.62 -17.82
CA PRO A 48 73.92 0.78 -16.94
C PRO A 48 74.53 2.17 -17.08
N ASP A 49 75.05 2.73 -15.97
CA ASP A 49 75.78 4.00 -15.98
C ASP A 49 77.05 3.88 -16.85
N ALA A 50 77.12 4.67 -17.92
CA ALA A 50 78.16 4.57 -18.94
C ALA A 50 78.67 5.95 -19.40
N PRO A 51 79.97 6.10 -19.75
CA PRO A 51 80.52 7.38 -20.21
C PRO A 51 79.82 7.90 -21.49
N LEU A 52 79.69 9.22 -21.64
CA LEU A 52 78.98 9.92 -22.75
C LEU A 52 79.35 9.48 -24.19
N LYS A 53 80.47 8.78 -24.39
CA LYS A 53 80.93 8.29 -25.71
C LYS A 53 80.93 6.76 -25.85
N SER A 54 80.40 6.02 -24.87
CA SER A 54 80.31 4.57 -24.89
C SER A 54 78.90 4.14 -24.51
N GLN A 55 78.17 3.56 -25.46
CA GLN A 55 76.89 2.91 -25.15
C GLN A 55 77.13 1.45 -24.84
N VAL A 56 76.69 1.03 -23.65
CA VAL A 56 76.64 -0.37 -23.24
C VAL A 56 75.19 -0.84 -23.43
N PRO A 57 74.95 -1.97 -24.10
CA PRO A 57 73.61 -2.52 -24.20
C PRO A 57 73.07 -2.83 -22.81
N GLY A 58 71.86 -2.33 -22.53
CA GLY A 58 71.14 -2.57 -21.29
C GLY A 58 70.53 -3.98 -21.22
N ALA A 59 69.97 -4.29 -20.05
CA ALA A 59 69.13 -5.47 -19.84
C ALA A 59 67.65 -5.09 -19.90
N VAL A 60 66.75 -6.08 -19.97
CA VAL A 60 65.30 -5.87 -19.87
C VAL A 60 64.74 -6.69 -18.71
N LEU A 61 63.88 -6.09 -17.90
CA LEU A 61 63.06 -6.76 -16.91
C LEU A 61 61.61 -6.80 -17.37
N ALA A 62 60.92 -7.90 -17.05
CA ALA A 62 59.48 -8.01 -17.20
C ALA A 62 58.81 -8.00 -15.82
N GLN A 63 57.68 -7.32 -15.70
CA GLN A 63 56.83 -7.33 -14.51
C GLN A 63 55.38 -7.54 -14.91
N SER A 64 54.65 -8.28 -14.07
CA SER A 64 53.21 -8.46 -14.19
C SER A 64 52.47 -7.21 -13.72
N ARG A 65 51.52 -6.75 -14.52
CA ARG A 65 50.66 -5.60 -14.22
C ARG A 65 49.19 -6.04 -14.24
N ALA A 66 48.54 -5.94 -13.10
CA ALA A 66 47.12 -6.28 -13.00
C ALA A 66 46.26 -5.26 -13.78
N THR A 67 45.17 -5.74 -14.36
CA THR A 67 44.17 -4.90 -15.04
C THR A 67 42.81 -4.97 -14.32
N ASN A 68 42.86 -4.95 -12.99
CA ASN A 68 41.69 -5.11 -12.12
C ASN A 68 40.61 -4.04 -12.38
N ASN A 69 41.02 -2.85 -12.84
CA ASN A 69 40.13 -1.75 -13.23
C ASN A 69 39.40 -1.92 -14.57
N ILE A 70 39.82 -2.86 -15.42
CA ILE A 70 39.21 -3.05 -16.74
C ILE A 70 38.06 -4.04 -16.60
N GLN A 71 36.86 -3.60 -16.96
CA GLN A 71 35.65 -4.42 -16.98
C GLN A 71 35.64 -5.35 -18.19
N GLY A 72 35.15 -6.58 -17.99
CA GLY A 72 34.81 -7.54 -19.04
C GLY A 72 33.32 -7.45 -19.43
N ASP A 73 32.93 -8.15 -20.47
CA ASP A 73 31.55 -8.08 -20.96
C ASP A 73 30.54 -8.56 -19.91
N ILE A 74 29.44 -7.81 -19.75
CA ILE A 74 28.34 -8.22 -18.89
C ILE A 74 27.37 -9.07 -19.70
N GLN A 75 27.16 -10.31 -19.26
CA GLN A 75 26.25 -11.26 -19.88
C GLN A 75 25.06 -11.46 -18.96
N THR A 76 23.84 -11.47 -19.52
CA THR A 76 22.63 -11.76 -18.74
C THR A 76 22.56 -13.24 -18.40
N SER A 77 21.99 -13.55 -17.24
CA SER A 77 21.77 -14.88 -16.71
C SER A 77 20.30 -15.07 -16.36
N SER A 78 19.81 -16.31 -16.46
CA SER A 78 18.49 -16.68 -15.96
C SER A 78 18.46 -16.88 -14.45
N ASN A 79 19.62 -16.97 -13.80
CA ASN A 79 19.70 -17.10 -12.35
C ASN A 79 19.66 -15.70 -11.70
N GLU A 80 18.62 -15.45 -10.91
CA GLU A 80 18.33 -14.15 -10.29
C GLU A 80 19.29 -13.79 -9.14
N THR A 81 20.06 -14.76 -8.63
CA THR A 81 21.12 -14.51 -7.64
C THR A 81 22.46 -14.12 -8.26
N TYR A 82 22.60 -14.25 -9.59
CA TYR A 82 23.82 -13.85 -10.27
C TYR A 82 23.86 -12.34 -10.40
N VAL A 83 24.99 -11.76 -10.05
CA VAL A 83 25.20 -10.32 -10.08
C VAL A 83 26.48 -9.93 -10.79
N ALA A 84 26.43 -8.81 -11.48
CA ALA A 84 27.60 -8.15 -12.04
C ALA A 84 27.68 -6.72 -11.49
N LEU A 85 28.88 -6.15 -11.41
CA LEU A 85 29.01 -4.70 -11.19
C LEU A 85 29.24 -3.97 -12.51
N ASN A 86 28.59 -2.83 -12.66
CA ASN A 86 28.80 -1.80 -13.67
C ASN A 86 29.54 -0.58 -13.12
N SER A 87 30.48 -0.83 -12.21
CA SER A 87 31.31 0.18 -11.57
C SER A 87 32.72 -0.36 -11.30
N THR A 88 33.67 0.54 -10.97
CA THR A 88 35.03 0.18 -10.56
C THR A 88 35.03 -0.23 -9.07
N GLY A 89 34.38 -1.35 -8.75
CA GLY A 89 34.30 -1.90 -7.40
C GLY A 89 34.38 -3.42 -7.37
N PHE A 90 34.32 -3.97 -6.16
CA PHE A 90 34.34 -5.40 -5.86
C PHE A 90 33.23 -5.76 -4.89
N PHE A 91 32.70 -6.98 -5.00
CA PHE A 91 31.87 -7.56 -3.95
C PHE A 91 32.72 -7.87 -2.72
N VAL A 92 32.18 -7.59 -1.54
CA VAL A 92 32.81 -7.94 -0.27
C VAL A 92 32.38 -9.36 0.09
N VAL A 93 33.34 -10.24 0.29
CA VAL A 93 33.10 -11.65 0.57
C VAL A 93 33.98 -12.15 1.70
N GLU A 94 33.61 -13.28 2.31
CA GLU A 94 34.36 -13.86 3.41
C GLU A 94 34.38 -15.40 3.32
N PRO A 95 35.55 -16.05 3.53
CA PRO A 95 35.64 -17.50 3.51
C PRO A 95 35.15 -18.09 4.84
N LYS A 96 34.49 -19.25 4.74
CA LYS A 96 34.14 -20.08 5.89
C LYS A 96 35.37 -20.85 6.36
N VAL A 97 35.73 -20.70 7.63
CA VAL A 97 36.89 -21.36 8.27
C VAL A 97 36.52 -22.62 9.05
N GLY A 98 35.23 -22.85 9.26
CA GLY A 98 34.74 -24.06 9.92
C GLY A 98 33.25 -24.00 10.24
N GLN A 99 32.83 -24.89 11.13
CA GLN A 99 31.48 -24.92 11.68
C GLN A 99 31.60 -25.19 13.17
N SER A 100 30.89 -24.41 13.98
CA SER A 100 30.82 -24.58 15.43
C SER A 100 29.36 -24.62 15.84
N ASP A 101 28.97 -25.69 16.53
CA ASP A 101 27.58 -25.90 17.01
C ASP A 101 26.52 -25.77 15.89
N GLY A 102 26.82 -26.31 14.71
CA GLY A 102 25.94 -26.23 13.55
C GLY A 102 25.97 -24.90 12.78
N ASN A 103 26.59 -23.85 13.31
CA ASN A 103 26.69 -22.54 12.66
C ASN A 103 28.01 -22.37 11.89
N SER A 104 27.95 -21.72 10.72
CA SER A 104 29.13 -21.37 9.93
C SER A 104 30.03 -20.39 10.68
N VAL A 105 31.33 -20.70 10.79
CA VAL A 105 32.34 -19.80 11.37
C VAL A 105 33.15 -19.21 10.24
N PHE A 106 33.30 -17.88 10.24
CA PHE A 106 33.99 -17.12 9.21
C PHE A 106 35.33 -16.56 9.70
N ALA A 107 36.23 -16.26 8.76
CA ALA A 107 37.62 -15.89 9.05
C ALA A 107 37.78 -14.57 9.85
N GLY A 108 36.77 -13.72 9.87
CA GLY A 108 36.79 -12.37 10.43
C GLY A 108 37.45 -11.33 9.52
N SER A 109 37.85 -11.72 8.30
CA SER A 109 38.58 -10.87 7.35
C SER A 109 37.77 -10.67 6.06
N ASN A 110 37.73 -9.43 5.58
CA ASN A 110 37.08 -9.09 4.32
C ASN A 110 38.00 -9.42 3.13
N TYR A 111 37.44 -10.14 2.17
CA TYR A 111 38.03 -10.39 0.86
C TYR A 111 37.17 -9.74 -0.22
N PHE A 112 37.75 -9.59 -1.41
CA PHE A 112 37.13 -8.84 -2.48
C PHE A 112 37.09 -9.68 -3.74
N THR A 113 35.99 -9.67 -4.47
CA THR A 113 35.89 -10.41 -5.73
C THR A 113 35.07 -9.66 -6.74
N ARG A 114 35.35 -9.92 -8.02
CA ARG A 114 34.51 -9.45 -9.13
C ARG A 114 33.58 -10.55 -9.65
N ARG A 115 33.78 -11.77 -9.17
CA ARG A 115 32.97 -12.94 -9.50
C ARG A 115 31.65 -12.84 -8.74
N GLY A 116 30.53 -12.88 -9.46
CA GLY A 116 29.20 -12.72 -8.88
C GLY A 116 28.23 -13.86 -9.18
N ASP A 117 28.74 -15.08 -9.38
CA ASP A 117 27.94 -16.31 -9.51
C ASP A 117 27.54 -16.86 -8.14
N PHE A 118 26.79 -16.05 -7.37
CA PHE A 118 26.32 -16.45 -6.05
C PHE A 118 25.13 -17.40 -6.16
N GLU A 119 25.14 -18.46 -5.35
CA GLU A 119 24.06 -19.40 -5.16
C GLU A 119 23.76 -19.55 -3.66
N ILE A 120 22.54 -19.96 -3.31
CA ILE A 120 22.19 -20.22 -1.93
C ILE A 120 22.72 -21.59 -1.50
N ASP A 121 23.45 -21.66 -0.40
CA ASP A 121 23.87 -22.91 0.20
C ASP A 121 22.79 -23.52 1.13
N LYS A 122 23.06 -24.73 1.63
CA LYS A 122 22.14 -25.43 2.56
C LYS A 122 21.82 -24.67 3.86
N ASP A 123 22.67 -23.72 4.24
CA ASP A 123 22.56 -22.93 5.48
C ASP A 123 21.88 -21.56 5.19
N GLY A 124 21.39 -21.36 3.96
CA GLY A 124 20.74 -20.12 3.51
C GLY A 124 21.72 -18.99 3.17
N LEU A 125 23.01 -19.28 3.07
CA LEU A 125 24.04 -18.28 2.83
C LEU A 125 24.31 -18.15 1.33
N LEU A 126 24.58 -16.94 0.85
CA LEU A 126 24.96 -16.71 -0.55
C LEU A 126 26.45 -16.99 -0.74
N VAL A 127 26.78 -18.05 -1.49
CA VAL A 127 28.15 -18.50 -1.77
C VAL A 127 28.45 -18.44 -3.26
N ASN A 128 29.62 -17.93 -3.65
CA ASN A 128 30.04 -17.97 -5.05
C ASN A 128 30.68 -19.31 -5.42
N GLY A 129 30.90 -19.56 -6.71
CA GLY A 129 31.54 -20.80 -7.17
C GLY A 129 33.02 -20.95 -6.77
N ALA A 130 33.60 -20.02 -6.02
CA ALA A 130 34.92 -20.12 -5.38
C ALA A 130 34.85 -20.47 -3.88
N GLY A 131 33.64 -20.61 -3.30
CA GLY A 131 33.44 -20.95 -1.89
C GLY A 131 33.48 -19.76 -0.92
N TYR A 132 33.38 -18.52 -1.42
CA TYR A 132 33.33 -17.31 -0.61
C TYR A 132 31.91 -16.79 -0.47
N TYR A 133 31.59 -16.30 0.71
CA TYR A 133 30.24 -15.91 1.08
C TYR A 133 30.02 -14.41 0.97
N LEU A 134 28.90 -13.99 0.39
CA LEU A 134 28.58 -12.59 0.13
C LEU A 134 28.25 -11.83 1.42
N LYS A 135 28.82 -10.63 1.56
CA LYS A 135 28.52 -9.73 2.67
C LYS A 135 27.60 -8.59 2.26
N GLY A 136 26.77 -8.17 3.20
CA GLY A 136 25.81 -7.10 3.05
C GLY A 136 25.42 -6.50 4.38
N LEU A 137 24.54 -5.51 4.33
CA LEU A 137 23.90 -4.96 5.51
C LEU A 137 22.52 -5.60 5.66
N PRO A 138 22.13 -6.08 6.84
CA PRO A 138 20.79 -6.60 7.06
C PRO A 138 19.75 -5.49 6.90
N ILE A 139 18.58 -5.83 6.37
CA ILE A 139 17.42 -4.95 6.28
C ILE A 139 16.38 -5.43 7.29
N ASP A 140 15.77 -4.50 8.01
CA ASP A 140 14.63 -4.81 8.85
C ASP A 140 13.41 -5.10 7.95
N PRO A 141 12.88 -6.33 7.96
CA PRO A 141 11.79 -6.74 7.07
C PRO A 141 10.48 -5.99 7.33
N ALA A 142 10.29 -5.37 8.51
CA ALA A 142 9.09 -4.62 8.82
C ALA A 142 9.14 -3.17 8.30
N THR A 143 10.33 -2.58 8.23
CA THR A 143 10.49 -1.16 7.87
C THR A 143 11.16 -0.95 6.51
N GLY A 144 11.78 -1.98 5.93
CA GLY A 144 12.55 -1.90 4.67
C GLY A 144 13.86 -1.09 4.81
N ASN A 145 14.21 -0.69 6.04
CA ASN A 145 15.40 0.11 6.31
C ASN A 145 16.59 -0.76 6.69
N ILE A 146 17.79 -0.27 6.37
CA ILE A 146 19.03 -0.94 6.69
C ILE A 146 19.25 -0.93 8.22
N SER A 147 19.41 -2.11 8.81
CA SER A 147 19.59 -2.34 10.24
C SER A 147 21.08 -2.51 10.58
N GLY A 148 21.90 -1.50 10.29
CA GLY A 148 23.33 -1.53 10.63
C GLY A 148 24.22 -0.78 9.65
N SER A 149 25.51 -0.71 9.99
CA SER A 149 26.54 -0.09 9.15
C SER A 149 27.78 -0.97 8.95
N VAL A 150 27.79 -2.16 9.56
CA VAL A 150 28.88 -3.13 9.45
C VAL A 150 28.44 -4.24 8.50
N PRO A 151 29.19 -4.51 7.42
CA PRO A 151 28.89 -5.62 6.53
C PRO A 151 29.05 -6.96 7.23
N GLU A 152 28.01 -7.79 7.19
CA GLU A 152 27.95 -9.14 7.73
C GLU A 152 27.61 -10.12 6.61
N VAL A 153 27.84 -11.42 6.82
CA VAL A 153 27.50 -12.42 5.80
C VAL A 153 25.99 -12.48 5.64
N ILE A 154 25.51 -12.39 4.40
CA ILE A 154 24.07 -12.44 4.11
C ILE A 154 23.57 -13.85 4.35
N GLN A 155 22.72 -13.99 5.37
CA GLN A 155 22.01 -15.23 5.66
C GLN A 155 20.53 -15.05 5.38
N LEU A 156 20.03 -15.84 4.44
CA LEU A 156 18.62 -15.96 4.14
C LEU A 156 18.02 -16.99 5.09
N SER A 157 16.89 -16.65 5.68
CA SER A 157 16.09 -17.63 6.40
C SER A 157 15.26 -18.40 5.39
N ASN A 158 15.53 -19.70 5.24
CA ASN A 158 14.64 -20.63 4.54
C ASN A 158 13.39 -20.98 5.38
N ALA A 159 13.14 -20.25 6.47
CA ALA A 159 11.97 -20.47 7.30
C ALA A 159 10.69 -19.98 6.60
N PHE A 160 9.55 -20.51 7.06
CA PHE A 160 8.25 -19.97 6.70
C PHE A 160 8.17 -18.50 7.09
N LEU A 161 7.63 -17.67 6.21
CA LEU A 161 7.21 -16.32 6.56
C LEU A 161 5.98 -16.43 7.46
N PRO A 162 6.06 -16.08 8.75
CA PRO A 162 4.89 -16.09 9.62
C PRO A 162 3.83 -15.13 9.09
N ALA A 163 2.57 -15.44 9.36
CA ALA A 163 1.48 -14.54 9.03
C ALA A 163 1.63 -13.22 9.79
N ASN A 164 1.26 -12.12 9.13
CA ASN A 164 1.15 -10.82 9.75
C ASN A 164 -0.31 -10.39 9.76
N ARG A 165 -0.83 -10.03 10.94
CA ARG A 165 -2.22 -9.60 11.05
C ARG A 165 -2.41 -8.26 10.35
N THR A 166 -3.59 -8.03 9.81
CA THR A 166 -3.96 -6.70 9.32
C THR A 166 -4.16 -5.74 10.50
N THR A 167 -3.46 -4.61 10.49
CA THR A 167 -3.66 -3.51 11.46
C THR A 167 -4.19 -2.25 10.81
N THR A 168 -4.01 -2.13 9.50
CA THR A 168 -4.40 -0.93 8.75
C THR A 168 -5.01 -1.31 7.42
N ILE A 169 -6.14 -0.67 7.11
CA ILE A 169 -6.80 -0.69 5.81
C ILE A 169 -6.75 0.74 5.27
N ASN A 170 -6.05 0.97 4.16
CA ASN A 170 -6.12 2.26 3.47
C ASN A 170 -7.42 2.30 2.67
N TYR A 171 -8.30 3.24 3.02
CA TYR A 171 -9.65 3.37 2.49
C TYR A 171 -9.91 4.80 2.04
N GLN A 172 -10.00 5.03 0.73
CA GLN A 172 -10.38 6.32 0.16
C GLN A 172 -11.59 6.15 -0.76
N SER A 173 -12.55 7.05 -0.64
CA SER A 173 -13.82 6.95 -1.34
C SER A 173 -14.47 8.31 -1.60
N ASN A 174 -15.22 8.39 -2.71
CA ASN A 174 -16.19 9.43 -2.96
C ASN A 174 -17.61 8.87 -2.78
N LEU A 175 -18.36 9.45 -1.85
CA LEU A 175 -19.76 9.15 -1.61
C LEU A 175 -20.66 10.00 -2.52
N PRO A 176 -21.76 9.44 -3.03
CA PRO A 176 -22.72 10.21 -3.81
C PRO A 176 -23.46 11.21 -2.90
N GLN A 177 -23.75 12.43 -3.39
CA GLN A 177 -24.68 13.33 -2.67
C GLN A 177 -26.08 12.72 -2.50
N LEU A 178 -26.54 12.00 -3.53
CA LEU A 178 -27.82 11.30 -3.55
C LEU A 178 -27.59 9.81 -3.83
N PRO A 179 -27.60 8.95 -2.80
CA PRO A 179 -27.50 7.51 -3.02
C PRO A 179 -28.75 6.99 -3.71
N LYS A 180 -28.55 6.23 -4.79
CA LYS A 180 -29.64 5.50 -5.46
C LYS A 180 -29.64 4.06 -4.97
N THR A 181 -30.05 3.88 -3.72
CA THR A 181 -30.22 2.57 -3.10
C THR A 181 -31.32 1.77 -3.83
N ALA A 182 -31.46 0.48 -3.55
CA ALA A 182 -32.54 -0.32 -4.14
C ALA A 182 -33.93 0.16 -3.70
N SER A 183 -34.01 0.72 -2.49
CA SER A 183 -35.24 1.29 -1.91
C SER A 183 -35.51 2.74 -2.34
N TYR A 184 -34.56 3.42 -2.99
CA TYR A 184 -34.69 4.82 -3.37
C TYR A 184 -35.84 5.04 -4.37
N LYS A 185 -36.67 6.05 -4.09
CA LYS A 185 -37.80 6.45 -4.93
C LYS A 185 -37.80 7.97 -5.10
N ALA A 186 -37.57 8.45 -6.32
CA ALA A 186 -37.41 9.88 -6.60
C ALA A 186 -38.58 10.79 -6.15
N ASN A 187 -39.79 10.25 -6.02
CA ASN A 187 -40.97 11.00 -5.60
C ASN A 187 -41.34 10.78 -4.12
N VAL A 188 -40.55 10.00 -3.38
CA VAL A 188 -40.76 9.75 -1.95
C VAL A 188 -39.69 10.51 -1.18
N TYR A 189 -40.16 11.46 -0.37
CA TYR A 189 -39.32 12.28 0.49
C TYR A 189 -38.46 11.40 1.41
N ASN A 190 -37.17 11.71 1.50
CA ASN A 190 -36.17 11.02 2.33
C ASN A 190 -36.01 9.51 2.06
N SER A 191 -36.43 9.00 0.90
CA SER A 191 -36.26 7.57 0.55
C SER A 191 -34.81 7.13 0.34
N GLU A 192 -33.88 8.08 0.25
CA GLU A 192 -32.44 7.86 0.21
C GLU A 192 -31.80 7.64 1.59
N LEU A 193 -32.53 7.90 2.67
CA LEU A 193 -32.04 7.80 4.05
C LEU A 193 -32.28 6.41 4.63
N LEU A 194 -31.36 5.97 5.49
CA LEU A 194 -31.53 4.81 6.34
C LEU A 194 -32.45 5.17 7.51
N GLY A 195 -33.70 4.70 7.47
CA GLY A 195 -34.64 4.84 8.60
C GLY A 195 -34.21 3.99 9.80
N ALA A 196 -33.58 4.61 10.79
CA ALA A 196 -33.04 3.93 11.97
C ALA A 196 -34.08 3.11 12.76
N GLU A 197 -35.32 3.56 12.76
CA GLU A 197 -36.47 2.89 13.39
C GLU A 197 -36.76 1.50 12.82
N ASN A 198 -36.41 1.26 11.54
CA ASN A 198 -36.61 -0.04 10.91
C ASN A 198 -35.63 -1.09 11.47
N PHE A 199 -34.64 -0.66 12.25
CA PHE A 199 -33.59 -1.49 12.82
C PHE A 199 -33.54 -1.41 14.34
N GLY A 200 -34.69 -1.14 14.97
CA GLY A 200 -34.85 -1.17 16.42
C GLY A 200 -34.28 0.05 17.18
N ALA A 201 -33.77 1.07 16.48
CA ALA A 201 -33.33 2.30 17.13
C ALA A 201 -34.53 3.11 17.63
N THR A 202 -34.44 3.61 18.87
CA THR A 202 -35.45 4.51 19.41
C THR A 202 -35.28 5.90 18.81
N LYS A 203 -36.35 6.44 18.24
CA LYS A 203 -36.45 7.83 17.80
C LYS A 203 -37.70 8.49 18.35
N THR A 204 -37.68 9.81 18.51
CA THR A 204 -38.90 10.59 18.74
C THR A 204 -39.32 11.28 17.46
N THR A 205 -40.62 11.39 17.25
CA THR A 205 -41.20 12.14 16.14
C THR A 205 -41.64 13.51 16.63
N ALA A 206 -41.82 14.47 15.73
CA ALA A 206 -42.42 15.74 16.11
C ALA A 206 -43.88 15.48 16.52
N SER A 207 -44.20 15.77 17.78
CA SER A 207 -45.51 15.48 18.35
C SER A 207 -46.04 16.66 19.13
N LEU A 208 -47.35 16.84 19.07
CA LEU A 208 -48.07 17.76 19.93
C LEU A 208 -49.29 17.05 20.50
N THR A 209 -49.40 17.06 21.83
CA THR A 209 -50.57 16.54 22.54
C THR A 209 -51.23 17.69 23.29
N GLY A 210 -52.51 17.94 23.00
CA GLY A 210 -53.29 18.94 23.71
C GLY A 210 -53.37 18.64 25.21
N ALA A 211 -53.42 19.67 26.03
CA ALA A 211 -53.66 19.57 27.47
C ALA A 211 -54.96 18.83 27.76
N ALA A 212 -55.09 18.28 28.98
CA ALA A 212 -56.31 17.59 29.42
C ALA A 212 -57.49 18.57 29.50
N ALA A 213 -58.22 18.72 28.39
CA ALA A 213 -59.56 19.30 28.34
C ALA A 213 -60.58 18.32 28.97
N PRO A 214 -61.84 18.71 29.27
CA PRO A 214 -62.89 17.73 29.54
C PRO A 214 -62.80 16.64 28.46
N PRO A 215 -62.78 15.33 28.82
CA PRO A 215 -62.41 14.30 27.88
C PRO A 215 -63.28 14.43 26.63
N LEU A 216 -62.65 14.53 25.46
CA LEU A 216 -63.32 14.40 24.19
C LEU A 216 -63.75 12.92 24.09
N VAL A 217 -64.88 12.58 24.72
CA VAL A 217 -65.35 11.19 24.86
C VAL A 217 -66.09 10.75 23.60
N GLY A 218 -65.58 9.67 23.00
CA GLY A 218 -66.35 8.69 22.22
C GLY A 218 -66.09 8.68 20.72
N THR A 219 -65.59 7.55 20.23
CA THR A 219 -65.91 7.05 18.89
C THR A 219 -67.44 7.04 18.75
N ASN A 220 -68.01 7.78 17.79
CA ASN A 220 -69.45 7.94 17.53
C ASN A 220 -70.24 8.97 18.38
N ALA A 221 -69.61 9.98 18.98
CA ALA A 221 -70.33 11.14 19.53
C ALA A 221 -70.41 12.25 18.48
N GLY A 222 -71.61 12.83 18.29
CA GLY A 222 -71.84 13.88 17.29
C GLY A 222 -70.79 14.99 17.39
N ASN A 223 -70.21 15.38 16.25
CA ASN A 223 -69.15 16.37 16.19
C ASN A 223 -69.60 17.74 16.75
N THR A 224 -69.29 18.03 18.02
CA THR A 224 -69.52 19.34 18.66
C THR A 224 -68.26 20.20 18.74
N VAL A 225 -67.11 19.62 18.41
CA VAL A 225 -65.75 20.20 18.56
C VAL A 225 -65.33 20.97 17.33
N PHE A 226 -65.65 20.46 16.14
CA PHE A 226 -65.47 21.15 14.88
C PHE A 226 -66.84 21.66 14.42
N ALA A 227 -66.98 22.99 14.31
CA ALA A 227 -68.25 23.63 14.00
C ALA A 227 -68.06 24.70 12.92
N PRO A 228 -69.11 25.05 12.18
CA PRO A 228 -69.02 26.03 11.09
C PRO A 228 -68.45 27.37 11.57
N GLY A 229 -67.49 27.92 10.83
CA GLY A 229 -66.82 29.17 11.13
C GLY A 229 -65.63 29.05 12.09
N ARG A 230 -65.31 27.85 12.59
CA ARG A 230 -64.04 27.58 13.28
C ARG A 230 -62.92 27.37 12.25
N GLN A 231 -61.70 27.72 12.65
CA GLN A 231 -60.50 27.54 11.83
C GLN A 231 -59.27 27.28 12.71
N MET A 232 -58.24 26.69 12.10
CA MET A 232 -56.89 26.53 12.65
C MET A 232 -55.86 26.40 11.53
N THR A 233 -54.64 26.88 11.75
CA THR A 233 -53.54 26.74 10.78
C THR A 233 -52.47 25.84 11.36
N VAL A 234 -52.14 24.76 10.66
CA VAL A 234 -50.99 23.91 10.98
C VAL A 234 -49.87 24.26 10.00
N THR A 235 -48.73 24.73 10.50
CA THR A 235 -47.57 25.07 9.68
C THR A 235 -46.49 24.02 9.87
N VAL A 236 -46.19 23.25 8.82
CA VAL A 236 -45.17 22.18 8.82
C VAL A 236 -43.94 22.68 8.08
N ASN A 237 -42.79 22.80 8.76
CA ASN A 237 -41.54 23.32 8.19
C ASN A 237 -41.73 24.57 7.29
N GLY A 238 -42.59 25.49 7.72
CA GLY A 238 -42.92 26.74 7.01
C GLY A 238 -44.07 26.65 6.00
N VAL A 239 -44.59 25.46 5.69
CA VAL A 239 -45.76 25.25 4.80
C VAL A 239 -47.04 25.28 5.63
N ALA A 240 -47.85 26.33 5.44
CA ALA A 240 -49.09 26.52 6.20
C ALA A 240 -50.29 25.83 5.54
N VAL A 241 -50.96 24.96 6.29
CA VAL A 241 -52.26 24.35 5.95
C VAL A 241 -53.32 24.98 6.84
N ASN A 242 -54.18 25.80 6.24
CA ASN A 242 -55.26 26.49 6.95
C ASN A 242 -56.56 25.68 6.86
N PHE A 243 -56.95 25.03 7.95
CA PHE A 243 -58.18 24.27 8.07
C PHE A 243 -59.34 25.19 8.43
N LYS A 244 -60.40 25.15 7.61
CA LYS A 244 -61.64 25.89 7.84
C LYS A 244 -62.83 24.94 7.82
N PHE A 245 -63.61 24.98 8.90
CA PHE A 245 -64.76 24.10 9.10
C PHE A 245 -66.04 24.81 8.66
N TYR A 246 -66.85 24.17 7.82
CA TYR A 246 -68.08 24.75 7.28
C TYR A 246 -69.22 23.72 7.21
N ASP A 247 -70.44 24.19 6.99
CA ASP A 247 -71.64 23.35 6.85
C ASP A 247 -72.26 23.60 5.48
N SER A 248 -72.22 22.58 4.61
CA SER A 248 -72.76 22.66 3.24
C SER A 248 -74.29 22.78 3.17
N THR A 249 -75.01 22.42 4.24
CA THR A 249 -76.46 22.53 4.33
C THR A 249 -76.93 23.94 4.67
N VAL A 250 -76.06 24.75 5.31
CA VAL A 250 -76.34 26.13 5.71
C VAL A 250 -75.78 27.14 4.70
N VAL A 251 -74.61 26.87 4.11
CA VAL A 251 -74.01 27.76 3.09
C VAL A 251 -73.51 26.91 1.91
N PRO A 252 -74.28 26.79 0.81
CA PRO A 252 -73.87 26.00 -0.34
C PRO A 252 -72.70 26.72 -1.02
N SER A 253 -71.53 26.11 -1.08
CA SER A 253 -70.44 26.43 -2.03
C SER A 253 -69.64 27.74 -1.88
N THR A 254 -69.31 28.19 -0.66
CA THR A 254 -68.16 29.10 -0.54
C THR A 254 -66.98 28.38 0.09
N MET A 255 -66.22 27.70 -0.77
CA MET A 255 -64.82 27.42 -0.49
C MET A 255 -64.19 28.75 -0.03
N PRO A 256 -63.62 28.86 1.18
CA PRO A 256 -62.79 30.00 1.49
C PRO A 256 -61.69 30.05 0.43
N ALA A 257 -61.50 31.19 -0.23
CA ALA A 257 -60.53 31.33 -1.32
C ALA A 257 -59.09 30.95 -0.92
N ASP A 258 -58.82 30.91 0.38
CA ASP A 258 -57.55 30.51 0.99
C ASP A 258 -57.78 29.39 2.03
N GLY A 259 -57.20 28.20 1.82
CA GLY A 259 -57.16 27.10 2.79
C GLY A 259 -57.90 25.81 2.38
N VAL A 260 -57.78 24.79 3.23
CA VAL A 260 -58.48 23.50 3.14
C VAL A 260 -59.84 23.62 3.83
N ALA A 261 -60.91 23.31 3.11
CA ALA A 261 -62.27 23.36 3.62
C ALA A 261 -62.76 21.97 4.02
N ILE A 262 -63.17 21.79 5.29
CA ILE A 262 -63.73 20.53 5.79
C ILE A 262 -65.22 20.72 6.09
N ASP A 263 -66.07 19.94 5.42
CA ASP A 263 -67.52 19.95 5.61
C ASP A 263 -67.90 19.15 6.86
N VAL A 264 -68.26 19.86 7.93
CA VAL A 264 -68.67 19.26 9.20
C VAL A 264 -70.13 18.82 9.19
N ALA A 265 -70.91 19.12 8.14
CA ALA A 265 -72.29 18.65 7.99
C ALA A 265 -72.40 17.34 7.20
N ALA A 266 -71.39 17.06 6.37
CA ALA A 266 -71.25 15.77 5.68
C ALA A 266 -70.60 14.68 6.56
N THR A 267 -70.03 15.05 7.70
CA THR A 267 -69.34 14.17 8.65
C THR A 267 -70.12 14.13 9.97
N ASN A 268 -70.54 12.93 10.40
CA ASN A 268 -71.36 12.79 11.61
C ASN A 268 -70.51 12.65 12.89
N ASP A 269 -69.26 12.22 12.73
CA ASP A 269 -68.36 11.86 13.83
C ASP A 269 -67.05 12.65 13.79
N ILE A 270 -66.45 12.86 14.97
CA ILE A 270 -65.19 13.59 15.12
C ILE A 270 -64.01 12.91 14.40
N ASP A 271 -64.03 11.58 14.33
CA ASP A 271 -62.97 10.79 13.70
C ASP A 271 -62.94 11.00 12.17
N ASP A 272 -64.09 11.22 11.53
CA ASP A 272 -64.16 11.55 10.10
C ASP A 272 -63.51 12.91 9.82
N VAL A 273 -63.75 13.90 10.69
CA VAL A 273 -63.14 15.23 10.58
C VAL A 273 -61.63 15.15 10.77
N LEU A 274 -61.16 14.41 11.77
CA LEU A 274 -59.72 14.20 12.01
C LEU A 274 -59.06 13.42 10.87
N ALA A 275 -59.74 12.45 10.28
CA ALA A 275 -59.27 11.72 9.11
C ALA A 275 -59.16 12.63 7.87
N SER A 276 -60.14 13.51 7.64
CA SER A 276 -60.05 14.55 6.60
C SER A 276 -58.90 15.51 6.88
N MET A 277 -58.73 15.99 8.11
CA MET A 277 -57.59 16.83 8.49
C MET A 277 -56.26 16.13 8.24
N GLN A 278 -56.15 14.84 8.57
CA GLN A 278 -54.94 14.06 8.33
C GLN A 278 -54.63 13.94 6.83
N ALA A 279 -55.63 13.63 6.00
CA ALA A 279 -55.45 13.50 4.56
C ALA A 279 -54.97 14.82 3.95
N GLU A 280 -55.66 15.91 4.29
CA GLU A 280 -55.35 17.24 3.78
C GLU A 280 -54.00 17.77 4.29
N LEU A 281 -53.62 17.46 5.54
CA LEU A 281 -52.29 17.79 6.06
C LEU A 281 -51.20 17.05 5.26
N ARG A 282 -51.43 15.80 4.87
CA ARG A 282 -50.48 15.02 4.05
C ARG A 282 -50.39 15.54 2.62
N ASP A 283 -51.51 15.98 2.05
CA ASP A 283 -51.58 16.47 0.67
C ASP A 283 -51.01 17.88 0.52
N PHE A 284 -51.23 18.76 1.52
CA PHE A 284 -50.89 20.18 1.44
C PHE A 284 -49.74 20.62 2.37
N GLY A 285 -49.37 19.83 3.37
CA GLY A 285 -48.33 20.16 4.36
C GLY A 285 -46.89 19.94 3.90
N GLY A 286 -46.68 19.59 2.63
CA GLY A 286 -45.35 19.31 2.07
C GLY A 286 -44.78 17.93 2.46
N GLY A 287 -43.53 17.67 2.08
CA GLY A 287 -42.90 16.36 2.22
C GLY A 287 -42.81 15.83 3.66
N ALA A 288 -42.49 16.70 4.63
CA ALA A 288 -42.43 16.34 6.04
C ALA A 288 -43.80 15.94 6.63
N ALA A 289 -44.89 16.39 6.02
CA ALA A 289 -46.25 16.04 6.44
C ALA A 289 -46.76 14.72 5.86
N ALA A 290 -46.03 14.06 4.93
CA ALA A 290 -46.51 12.85 4.23
C ALA A 290 -46.85 11.68 5.17
N SER A 291 -46.23 11.63 6.35
CA SER A 291 -46.49 10.63 7.39
C SER A 291 -47.28 11.18 8.58
N ALA A 292 -47.87 12.38 8.46
CA ALA A 292 -48.55 13.03 9.56
C ALA A 292 -49.73 12.20 10.06
N THR A 293 -49.96 12.15 11.38
CA THR A 293 -51.19 11.60 11.95
C THR A 293 -51.92 12.66 12.75
N VAL A 294 -53.24 12.65 12.68
CA VAL A 294 -54.13 13.57 13.41
C VAL A 294 -55.24 12.73 14.03
N LYS A 295 -55.28 12.62 15.36
CA LYS A 295 -56.16 11.69 16.06
C LYS A 295 -56.49 12.16 17.48
N LEU A 296 -57.36 11.40 18.15
CA LEU A 296 -57.58 11.49 19.59
C LEU A 296 -56.98 10.28 20.30
N THR A 297 -56.01 10.49 21.18
CA THR A 297 -55.43 9.45 22.03
C THR A 297 -55.80 9.73 23.48
N GLY A 298 -56.52 8.82 24.13
CA GLY A 298 -56.96 9.02 25.53
C GLY A 298 -57.88 10.24 25.73
N GLY A 299 -58.56 10.70 24.67
CA GLY A 299 -59.39 11.90 24.69
C GLY A 299 -58.64 13.22 24.51
N GLN A 300 -57.32 13.17 24.22
CA GLN A 300 -56.49 14.33 23.90
C GLN A 300 -56.23 14.39 22.39
N PHE A 301 -56.26 15.61 21.84
CA PHE A 301 -55.86 15.87 20.47
C PHE A 301 -54.36 15.62 20.30
N GLU A 302 -54.00 14.76 19.35
CA GLU A 302 -52.61 14.42 19.05
C GLU A 302 -52.34 14.64 17.56
N VAL A 303 -51.31 15.42 17.27
CA VAL A 303 -50.72 15.53 15.93
C VAL A 303 -49.29 15.03 16.00
N THR A 304 -48.91 14.16 15.07
CA THR A 304 -47.51 13.77 14.89
C THR A 304 -47.10 13.93 13.44
N LEU A 305 -45.86 14.36 13.18
CA LEU A 305 -45.23 14.25 11.88
C LEU A 305 -44.25 13.08 11.97
N GLY A 306 -44.55 11.97 11.30
CA GLY A 306 -43.91 10.67 11.50
C GLY A 306 -42.39 10.61 11.33
N GLN A 307 -41.91 10.07 10.20
CA GLN A 307 -40.57 9.47 10.10
C GLN A 307 -39.39 10.46 10.02
N ASP A 308 -39.65 11.75 9.82
CA ASP A 308 -38.62 12.75 9.51
C ASP A 308 -38.04 13.41 10.78
N TYR A 309 -36.72 13.33 10.94
CA TYR A 309 -35.98 13.92 12.05
C TYR A 309 -35.83 15.45 11.95
N HIS A 310 -36.16 16.07 10.83
CA HIS A 310 -36.19 17.55 10.69
C HIS A 310 -37.61 18.12 10.64
N ALA A 311 -38.61 17.27 10.84
CA ALA A 311 -39.99 17.74 10.87
C ALA A 311 -40.24 18.56 12.14
N SER A 312 -40.87 19.70 11.97
CA SER A 312 -41.44 20.51 13.05
C SER A 312 -42.77 21.08 12.57
N PHE A 313 -43.69 21.30 13.51
CA PHE A 313 -44.89 22.05 13.21
C PHE A 313 -45.31 22.99 14.32
N SER A 314 -46.06 24.00 13.92
CA SER A 314 -46.80 24.85 14.85
C SER A 314 -48.27 24.90 14.48
N ILE A 315 -49.12 25.07 15.49
CA ILE A 315 -50.53 25.33 15.35
C ILE A 315 -50.80 26.77 15.78
N THR A 316 -51.34 27.57 14.86
CA THR A 316 -51.61 29.00 15.07
C THR A 316 -52.98 29.37 14.52
N GLY A 317 -53.47 30.57 14.88
CA GLY A 317 -54.73 31.10 14.32
C GLY A 317 -55.96 30.27 14.67
N THR A 318 -55.88 29.43 15.71
CA THR A 318 -56.96 28.57 16.15
C THR A 318 -58.06 29.40 16.80
N THR A 319 -59.30 29.20 16.36
CA THR A 319 -60.46 29.89 16.95
C THR A 319 -60.53 29.58 18.46
N PRO A 320 -60.73 30.55 19.37
CA PRO A 320 -60.60 30.31 20.83
C PRO A 320 -61.45 29.15 21.36
N ALA A 321 -62.67 28.97 20.83
CA ALA A 321 -63.54 27.86 21.20
C ALA A 321 -63.00 26.49 20.74
N LEU A 322 -62.35 26.44 19.56
CA LEU A 322 -61.68 25.24 19.05
C LEU A 322 -60.42 24.94 19.88
N ALA A 323 -59.62 25.97 20.17
CA ALA A 323 -58.39 25.86 20.96
C ALA A 323 -58.67 25.31 22.36
N THR A 324 -59.71 25.82 23.03
CA THR A 324 -60.17 25.33 24.34
C THR A 324 -60.63 23.87 24.28
N ALA A 325 -61.32 23.48 23.21
CA ALA A 325 -61.82 22.11 23.04
C ALA A 325 -60.68 21.11 22.75
N LEU A 326 -59.66 21.52 21.99
CA LEU A 326 -58.50 20.68 21.66
C LEU A 326 -57.40 20.73 22.73
N GLY A 327 -57.50 21.62 23.72
CA GLY A 327 -56.50 21.77 24.79
C GLY A 327 -55.18 22.41 24.31
N ILE A 328 -55.24 23.33 23.35
CA ILE A 328 -54.07 23.97 22.72
C ILE A 328 -54.12 25.49 22.88
N ASP A 329 -52.96 26.17 22.91
CA ASP A 329 -52.86 27.64 22.83
C ASP A 329 -53.41 28.15 21.47
N PRO A 330 -54.35 29.12 21.46
CA PRO A 330 -54.92 29.67 20.24
C PRO A 330 -53.95 30.51 19.39
N VAL A 331 -52.88 31.02 20.00
CA VAL A 331 -51.91 31.94 19.38
C VAL A 331 -50.77 31.15 18.74
N ASN A 332 -50.11 30.28 19.49
CA ASN A 332 -48.98 29.50 18.99
C ASN A 332 -48.68 28.31 19.90
N GLU A 333 -48.94 27.11 19.39
CA GLU A 333 -48.47 25.85 19.96
C GLU A 333 -47.42 25.23 19.04
N VAL A 334 -46.34 24.68 19.59
CA VAL A 334 -45.22 24.11 18.81
C VAL A 334 -45.02 22.65 19.19
N SER A 335 -44.72 21.82 18.19
CA SER A 335 -44.41 20.41 18.40
C SER A 335 -43.14 20.21 19.22
N SER A 336 -42.99 19.03 19.82
CA SER A 336 -41.70 18.57 20.33
C SER A 336 -40.69 18.44 19.19
N ASP A 337 -39.40 18.61 19.52
CA ASP A 337 -38.33 18.29 18.57
C ASP A 337 -38.17 16.77 18.45
N PRO A 338 -38.13 16.23 17.21
CA PRO A 338 -37.78 14.82 16.99
C PRO A 338 -36.32 14.54 17.38
N THR A 339 -35.97 13.26 17.53
CA THR A 339 -34.61 12.78 17.84
C THR A 339 -34.17 11.73 16.84
N LEU A 340 -32.90 11.74 16.41
CA LEU A 340 -32.38 10.75 15.48
C LEU A 340 -31.96 9.50 16.26
N GLY A 341 -32.43 8.34 15.83
CA GLY A 341 -31.97 7.06 16.38
C GLY A 341 -30.60 6.66 15.82
N THR A 342 -29.70 6.17 16.65
CA THR A 342 -28.42 5.57 16.22
C THR A 342 -28.56 4.07 16.11
N VAL A 343 -28.21 3.51 14.95
CA VAL A 343 -28.17 2.06 14.73
C VAL A 343 -26.73 1.56 14.88
N ASN A 344 -26.48 0.75 15.91
CA ASN A 344 -25.17 0.17 16.18
C ASN A 344 -24.98 -1.17 15.47
N THR A 345 -26.05 -1.96 15.36
CA THR A 345 -26.04 -3.29 14.76
C THR A 345 -27.34 -3.52 13.99
N ILE A 346 -27.26 -4.30 12.92
CA ILE A 346 -28.40 -4.77 12.13
C ILE A 346 -28.55 -6.26 12.41
N SER A 347 -29.77 -6.69 12.73
CA SER A 347 -30.05 -8.12 12.92
C SER A 347 -30.06 -8.88 11.59
N ALA A 348 -29.87 -10.19 11.62
CA ALA A 348 -29.99 -11.02 10.41
C ALA A 348 -31.42 -11.00 9.84
N ASP A 349 -32.45 -10.84 10.68
CA ASP A 349 -33.84 -10.71 10.22
C ASP A 349 -34.07 -9.44 9.37
N ASP A 350 -33.30 -8.37 9.61
CA ASP A 350 -33.43 -7.07 8.92
C ASP A 350 -32.35 -6.84 7.85
N ALA A 351 -31.48 -7.82 7.59
CA ALA A 351 -30.29 -7.64 6.76
C ALA A 351 -30.62 -7.31 5.29
N ASP A 352 -31.64 -7.95 4.71
CA ASP A 352 -32.06 -7.69 3.33
C ASP A 352 -32.58 -6.24 3.17
N ASP A 353 -33.37 -5.76 4.12
CA ASP A 353 -33.87 -4.39 4.14
C ASP A 353 -32.72 -3.39 4.33
N PHE A 354 -31.76 -3.70 5.20
CA PHE A 354 -30.55 -2.89 5.35
C PHE A 354 -29.74 -2.81 4.05
N VAL A 355 -29.51 -3.94 3.39
CA VAL A 355 -28.79 -3.99 2.10
C VAL A 355 -29.53 -3.18 1.03
N ALA A 356 -30.87 -3.24 1.00
CA ALA A 356 -31.69 -2.49 0.06
C ALA A 356 -31.65 -0.97 0.28
N ASN A 357 -31.44 -0.52 1.51
CA ASN A 357 -31.39 0.89 1.91
C ASN A 357 -29.95 1.46 2.04
N THR A 358 -28.92 0.70 1.67
CA THR A 358 -27.52 1.12 1.74
C THR A 358 -26.78 0.87 0.43
N ILE A 359 -25.59 1.43 0.28
CA ILE A 359 -24.73 1.23 -0.91
C ILE A 359 -23.41 0.54 -0.54
N SER A 360 -22.87 -0.27 -1.45
CA SER A 360 -21.62 -0.99 -1.23
C SER A 360 -20.44 -0.03 -1.14
N GLY A 361 -19.60 -0.19 -0.11
CA GLY A 361 -18.33 0.48 0.08
C GLY A 361 -17.12 -0.35 -0.34
N GLY A 362 -17.34 -1.50 -1.00
CA GLY A 362 -16.29 -2.44 -1.38
C GLY A 362 -16.10 -3.59 -0.39
N ALA A 363 -15.20 -4.51 -0.72
CA ALA A 363 -14.84 -5.64 0.13
C ALA A 363 -13.34 -5.90 0.03
N ILE A 364 -12.72 -6.31 1.13
CA ILE A 364 -11.28 -6.57 1.20
C ILE A 364 -10.99 -7.79 2.08
N THR A 365 -10.05 -8.62 1.63
CA THR A 365 -9.52 -9.71 2.45
C THR A 365 -8.49 -9.18 3.43
N VAL A 366 -8.73 -9.40 4.72
CA VAL A 366 -7.82 -9.12 5.84
C VAL A 366 -7.34 -10.42 6.47
N TYR A 367 -6.30 -10.36 7.29
CA TYR A 367 -5.67 -11.53 7.88
C TYR A 367 -5.67 -11.44 9.41
N ALA A 368 -6.12 -12.52 10.05
CA ALA A 368 -6.03 -12.69 11.50
C ALA A 368 -4.59 -12.97 11.95
N SER A 369 -4.33 -12.92 13.26
CA SER A 369 -2.99 -13.19 13.82
C SER A 369 -2.45 -14.60 13.55
N ASN A 370 -3.34 -15.56 13.24
CA ASN A 370 -2.98 -16.92 12.84
C ASN A 370 -2.84 -17.09 11.31
N GLY A 371 -3.01 -16.01 10.53
CA GLY A 371 -2.95 -16.02 9.07
C GLY A 371 -4.23 -16.46 8.36
N ALA A 372 -5.33 -16.71 9.09
CA ALA A 372 -6.61 -17.01 8.47
C ALA A 372 -7.12 -15.79 7.67
N PRO A 373 -7.45 -15.95 6.38
CA PRO A 373 -8.03 -14.88 5.58
C PRO A 373 -9.50 -14.69 5.94
N VAL A 374 -9.92 -13.43 5.99
CA VAL A 374 -11.27 -13.02 6.35
C VAL A 374 -11.71 -11.92 5.38
N ASN A 375 -12.88 -12.05 4.77
CA ASN A 375 -13.39 -11.04 3.84
C ASN A 375 -14.26 -10.02 4.59
N VAL A 376 -13.79 -8.78 4.68
CA VAL A 376 -14.52 -7.65 5.29
C VAL A 376 -15.29 -6.95 4.18
N GLN A 377 -16.62 -6.98 4.26
CA GLN A 377 -17.49 -6.22 3.36
C GLN A 377 -17.93 -4.93 4.04
N LEU A 378 -17.85 -3.82 3.31
CA LEU A 378 -18.20 -2.49 3.81
C LEU A 378 -19.44 -1.96 3.11
N ARG A 379 -20.31 -1.26 3.84
CA ARG A 379 -21.49 -0.57 3.29
C ARG A 379 -21.71 0.79 3.92
N TRP A 380 -22.08 1.75 3.10
CA TRP A 380 -22.37 3.12 3.49
C TRP A 380 -23.88 3.33 3.61
N ALA A 381 -24.29 3.91 4.73
CA ALA A 381 -25.66 4.31 5.01
C ALA A 381 -25.73 5.83 5.17
N LYS A 382 -26.58 6.49 4.38
CA LYS A 382 -26.88 7.92 4.56
C LYS A 382 -27.93 8.04 5.66
N VAL A 383 -27.64 8.75 6.75
CA VAL A 383 -28.54 8.87 7.91
C VAL A 383 -29.17 10.24 8.03
N ASP A 384 -28.59 11.25 7.37
CA ASP A 384 -29.15 12.59 7.29
C ASP A 384 -28.78 13.26 5.96
N SER A 385 -29.59 14.23 5.52
CA SER A 385 -29.48 14.89 4.22
C SER A 385 -29.69 16.39 4.33
N ALA A 386 -28.82 17.16 3.67
CA ALA A 386 -28.98 18.60 3.56
C ALA A 386 -30.26 19.01 2.79
N ALA A 387 -30.72 18.16 1.86
CA ALA A 387 -31.97 18.37 1.13
C ALA A 387 -33.22 18.28 2.04
N SER A 388 -33.08 17.63 3.19
CA SER A 388 -34.16 17.41 4.16
C SER A 388 -34.18 18.46 5.28
N GLY A 389 -33.27 19.44 5.26
CA GLY A 389 -33.13 20.46 6.29
C GLY A 389 -31.99 20.22 7.29
N GLY A 390 -31.28 19.09 7.17
CA GLY A 390 -30.15 18.72 8.03
C GLY A 390 -28.77 19.00 7.41
N THR A 391 -27.82 18.14 7.78
CA THR A 391 -26.50 18.05 7.14
C THR A 391 -26.34 16.67 6.50
N ASP A 392 -25.53 16.57 5.45
CA ASP A 392 -25.26 15.27 4.82
C ASP A 392 -24.40 14.42 5.77
N ARG A 393 -24.99 13.39 6.36
CA ARG A 393 -24.32 12.50 7.32
C ARG A 393 -24.40 11.04 6.90
N TRP A 394 -23.28 10.35 7.07
CA TRP A 394 -23.10 8.96 6.68
C TRP A 394 -22.45 8.14 7.78
N ASN A 395 -22.89 6.87 7.87
CA ASN A 395 -22.29 5.86 8.73
C ASN A 395 -21.76 4.71 7.86
N LEU A 396 -20.63 4.14 8.28
CA LEU A 396 -20.02 2.97 7.66
C LEU A 396 -20.31 1.73 8.50
N PHE A 397 -20.76 0.67 7.83
CA PHE A 397 -21.03 -0.62 8.43
C PHE A 397 -20.12 -1.66 7.81
N TYR A 398 -19.77 -2.67 8.59
CA TYR A 398 -19.11 -3.87 8.09
C TYR A 398 -19.95 -5.11 8.39
N LEU A 399 -19.81 -6.13 7.54
CA LEU A 399 -20.42 -7.44 7.75
C LEU A 399 -19.68 -8.16 8.88
N SER A 400 -20.32 -8.30 10.03
CA SER A 400 -19.73 -8.93 11.23
C SER A 400 -20.00 -10.43 11.30
N ASP A 401 -21.13 -10.92 10.81
CA ASP A 401 -21.41 -12.37 10.79
C ASP A 401 -22.38 -12.75 9.67
N SER A 402 -21.86 -13.26 8.56
CA SER A 402 -22.63 -13.75 7.41
C SER A 402 -23.41 -15.04 7.70
N THR A 403 -23.25 -15.63 8.89
CA THR A 403 -23.96 -16.83 9.34
C THR A 403 -24.93 -16.56 10.48
N ALA A 404 -25.10 -15.29 10.86
CA ALA A 404 -26.07 -14.86 11.85
C ALA A 404 -27.50 -15.28 11.44
N VAL A 405 -28.34 -15.52 12.45
CA VAL A 405 -29.75 -15.88 12.28
C VAL A 405 -30.61 -15.16 13.31
N GLY A 406 -31.86 -14.84 12.94
CA GLY A 406 -32.80 -14.19 13.84
C GLY A 406 -32.35 -12.79 14.23
N GLY A 407 -32.62 -12.42 15.48
CA GLY A 407 -32.17 -11.16 16.09
C GLY A 407 -30.66 -11.01 16.33
N SER A 408 -29.82 -11.93 15.84
CA SER A 408 -28.36 -11.86 16.02
C SER A 408 -27.75 -10.80 15.09
N PRO A 409 -26.74 -10.02 15.52
CA PRO A 409 -26.10 -9.01 14.67
C PRO A 409 -25.42 -9.61 13.43
N GLU A 410 -25.84 -9.19 12.25
CA GLU A 410 -25.19 -9.51 10.96
C GLU A 410 -24.27 -8.38 10.49
N TRP A 411 -24.73 -7.12 10.60
CA TRP A 411 -23.93 -5.93 10.28
C TRP A 411 -23.67 -5.09 11.53
N THR A 412 -22.48 -4.51 11.61
CA THR A 412 -22.06 -3.68 12.74
C THR A 412 -21.58 -2.31 12.24
N ASN A 413 -22.02 -1.24 12.90
CA ASN A 413 -21.57 0.12 12.64
C ASN A 413 -20.16 0.31 13.23
N ILE A 414 -19.26 0.97 12.50
CA ILE A 414 -17.91 1.26 13.01
C ILE A 414 -17.89 2.35 14.09
N GLY A 415 -19.00 3.07 14.29
CA GLY A 415 -19.13 4.12 15.31
C GLY A 415 -18.54 5.48 14.92
N GLN A 416 -18.01 5.62 13.70
CA GLN A 416 -17.53 6.89 13.15
C GLN A 416 -18.62 7.54 12.29
N GLU A 417 -18.98 8.77 12.63
CA GLU A 417 -19.87 9.61 11.82
C GLU A 417 -19.07 10.42 10.79
N TYR A 418 -19.61 10.51 9.57
CA TYR A 418 -19.03 11.29 8.48
C TYR A 418 -20.02 12.37 8.05
N GLU A 419 -19.79 13.59 8.49
CA GLU A 419 -20.60 14.76 8.14
C GLU A 419 -19.90 15.59 7.06
N PHE A 420 -20.67 16.08 6.08
CA PHE A 420 -20.16 16.83 4.94
C PHE A 420 -20.69 18.28 4.91
N ASN A 421 -19.82 19.17 4.47
CA ASN A 421 -20.17 20.54 4.10
C ASN A 421 -20.81 20.58 2.71
N SER A 422 -21.46 21.70 2.38
CA SER A 422 -22.07 21.91 1.06
C SER A 422 -21.10 21.87 -0.13
N ASN A 423 -19.79 22.01 0.12
CA ASN A 423 -18.74 21.90 -0.89
C ASN A 423 -18.23 20.46 -1.11
N GLY A 424 -18.79 19.47 -0.40
CA GLY A 424 -18.41 18.06 -0.52
C GLY A 424 -17.22 17.61 0.33
N SER A 425 -16.59 18.53 1.09
CA SER A 425 -15.57 18.17 2.06
C SER A 425 -16.21 17.70 3.37
N LEU A 426 -15.49 16.89 4.15
CA LEU A 426 -15.91 16.61 5.53
C LEU A 426 -15.98 17.90 6.36
N SER A 427 -16.97 18.01 7.25
CA SER A 427 -17.12 19.12 8.21
C SER A 427 -16.00 19.11 9.25
N THR A 428 -15.70 17.91 9.77
CA THR A 428 -14.57 17.60 10.65
C THR A 428 -13.63 16.66 9.93
N SER A 429 -12.33 16.97 9.90
CA SER A 429 -11.36 16.10 9.23
C SER A 429 -11.27 14.75 9.96
N VAL A 430 -11.50 13.66 9.22
CA VAL A 430 -11.37 12.27 9.70
C VAL A 430 -10.25 11.57 8.91
N PRO A 431 -8.97 11.78 9.27
CA PRO A 431 -7.85 11.13 8.57
C PRO A 431 -7.77 9.63 8.82
N GLN A 432 -8.39 9.14 9.90
CA GLN A 432 -8.50 7.73 10.23
C GLN A 432 -9.75 7.45 11.08
N ALA A 433 -10.30 6.26 10.95
CA ALA A 433 -11.31 5.69 11.83
C ALA A 433 -10.79 4.35 12.39
N THR A 434 -11.18 3.95 13.61
CA THR A 434 -10.75 2.68 14.19
C THR A 434 -11.95 1.75 14.30
N ILE A 435 -11.82 0.51 13.85
CA ILE A 435 -12.73 -0.57 14.17
C ILE A 435 -12.11 -1.34 15.32
N ASP A 436 -12.67 -1.14 16.52
CA ASP A 436 -12.25 -1.85 17.72
C ASP A 436 -12.71 -3.31 17.64
N ASP A 437 -11.83 -4.24 18.02
CA ASP A 437 -12.14 -5.69 18.08
C ASP A 437 -12.81 -6.23 16.79
N LEU A 438 -12.25 -5.90 15.60
CA LEU A 438 -12.80 -6.35 14.33
C LEU A 438 -12.92 -7.88 14.31
N ARG A 439 -14.17 -8.34 14.19
CA ARG A 439 -14.55 -9.75 14.11
C ARG A 439 -15.48 -9.97 12.93
N VAL A 440 -15.19 -11.00 12.16
CA VAL A 440 -16.06 -11.45 11.07
C VAL A 440 -16.25 -12.96 11.18
N ASN A 441 -17.49 -13.43 11.22
CA ASN A 441 -17.85 -14.85 11.34
C ASN A 441 -17.14 -15.55 12.52
N GLY A 442 -17.00 -14.83 13.63
CA GLY A 442 -16.31 -15.32 14.84
C GLY A 442 -14.77 -15.32 14.78
N VAL A 443 -14.16 -14.97 13.65
CA VAL A 443 -12.70 -14.83 13.54
C VAL A 443 -12.28 -13.45 14.01
N LEU A 444 -11.42 -13.41 15.03
CA LEU A 444 -10.85 -12.18 15.57
C LEU A 444 -9.63 -11.71 14.77
N ILE A 445 -9.71 -10.48 14.25
CA ILE A 445 -8.58 -9.77 13.64
C ILE A 445 -7.88 -8.89 14.70
N GLY A 446 -8.67 -8.20 15.52
CA GLY A 446 -8.23 -7.22 16.52
C GLY A 446 -8.55 -5.78 16.07
N ASP A 447 -7.92 -4.80 16.69
CA ASP A 447 -8.14 -3.39 16.34
C ASP A 447 -7.55 -3.08 14.95
N VAL A 448 -8.38 -2.54 14.06
CA VAL A 448 -7.99 -2.20 12.68
C VAL A 448 -8.27 -0.73 12.41
N VAL A 449 -7.25 -0.02 11.95
CA VAL A 449 -7.35 1.38 11.54
C VAL A 449 -7.76 1.46 10.07
N LEU A 450 -8.89 2.12 9.78
CA LEU A 450 -9.23 2.60 8.45
C LEU A 450 -8.53 3.93 8.23
N ALA A 451 -7.43 3.92 7.50
CA ALA A 451 -6.69 5.12 7.13
C ALA A 451 -7.33 5.77 5.89
N HIS A 452 -7.88 6.97 6.08
CA HIS A 452 -8.47 7.76 5.00
C HIS A 452 -7.48 8.78 4.42
N ASP A 453 -6.42 9.14 5.14
CA ASP A 453 -5.60 10.32 4.86
C ASP A 453 -6.41 11.62 4.83
N THR A 454 -5.74 12.74 4.57
CA THR A 454 -6.40 14.04 4.52
C THR A 454 -7.33 14.11 3.30
N ASN A 455 -8.63 14.31 3.55
CA ASN A 455 -9.69 14.39 2.52
C ASN A 455 -9.91 13.10 1.70
N GLY A 456 -9.47 11.93 2.16
CA GLY A 456 -9.69 10.70 1.39
C GLY A 456 -11.13 10.19 1.40
N VAL A 457 -11.99 10.71 2.27
CA VAL A 457 -13.45 10.57 2.13
C VAL A 457 -14.03 11.91 1.71
N SER A 458 -14.77 11.90 0.60
CA SER A 458 -15.42 13.09 0.03
C SER A 458 -16.85 12.78 -0.39
N GLN A 459 -17.64 13.82 -0.64
CA GLN A 459 -19.00 13.68 -1.15
C GLN A 459 -19.21 14.56 -2.37
N PHE A 460 -19.33 13.95 -3.53
CA PHE A 460 -19.62 14.63 -4.78
C PHE A 460 -20.80 13.98 -5.51
N ALA A 461 -21.39 14.71 -6.44
CA ALA A 461 -22.45 14.17 -7.26
C ALA A 461 -21.94 12.98 -8.09
N ASP A 462 -22.67 11.88 -8.03
CA ASP A 462 -22.47 10.72 -8.89
C ASP A 462 -23.77 10.39 -9.61
N VAL A 463 -23.70 10.13 -10.91
CA VAL A 463 -24.89 9.92 -11.75
C VAL A 463 -25.61 8.62 -11.39
N ASN A 464 -24.87 7.61 -10.94
CA ASN A 464 -25.40 6.30 -10.59
C ASN A 464 -25.79 6.21 -9.11
N GLY A 465 -25.42 7.19 -8.29
CA GLY A 465 -25.69 7.21 -6.87
C GLY A 465 -24.94 6.11 -6.12
N THR A 466 -23.76 5.74 -6.58
CA THR A 466 -22.91 4.69 -6.01
C THR A 466 -21.62 5.24 -5.42
N VAL A 467 -21.01 4.52 -4.46
CA VAL A 467 -19.69 4.87 -3.93
C VAL A 467 -18.61 4.59 -4.98
N THR A 468 -17.71 5.53 -5.18
CA THR A 468 -16.48 5.29 -5.93
C THR A 468 -15.32 5.11 -4.95
N VAL A 469 -14.75 3.91 -4.87
CA VAL A 469 -13.60 3.61 -4.00
C VAL A 469 -12.32 3.79 -4.81
N SER A 470 -11.51 4.80 -4.45
CA SER A 470 -10.24 5.10 -5.13
C SER A 470 -9.06 4.31 -4.57
N THR A 471 -9.11 3.93 -3.28
CA THR A 471 -8.08 3.13 -2.64
C THR A 471 -8.72 2.17 -1.64
N LEU A 472 -8.36 0.89 -1.75
CA LEU A 472 -8.75 -0.17 -0.84
C LEU A 472 -7.64 -1.21 -0.81
N ASN A 473 -6.73 -1.09 0.16
CA ASN A 473 -5.64 -2.05 0.38
C ASN A 473 -5.32 -2.17 1.88
N GLN A 474 -4.52 -3.17 2.25
CA GLN A 474 -4.25 -3.51 3.64
C GLN A 474 -2.83 -4.07 3.81
N ASN A 475 -2.34 -4.14 5.04
CA ASN A 475 -0.93 -4.42 5.36
C ASN A 475 -0.64 -5.81 5.97
N GLY A 476 -1.66 -6.64 6.18
CA GLY A 476 -1.53 -8.02 6.65
C GLY A 476 -1.33 -9.02 5.51
N TYR A 477 -0.87 -10.21 5.85
CA TYR A 477 -0.68 -11.31 4.90
C TYR A 477 -0.72 -12.66 5.61
N GLY A 478 -1.16 -13.69 4.90
CA GLY A 478 -1.11 -15.08 5.37
C GLY A 478 0.32 -15.59 5.46
N ALA A 479 0.53 -16.74 6.12
CA ALA A 479 1.84 -17.37 6.15
C ALA A 479 2.27 -17.80 4.73
N GLY A 480 3.58 -17.73 4.45
CA GLY A 480 4.16 -18.05 3.14
C GLY A 480 5.34 -19.01 3.26
N GLU A 481 5.49 -19.88 2.26
CA GLU A 481 6.68 -20.71 2.08
C GLU A 481 7.70 -19.97 1.21
N PHE A 482 8.99 -20.15 1.47
CA PHE A 482 10.05 -19.58 0.64
C PHE A 482 9.99 -20.17 -0.78
N LEU A 483 9.95 -19.32 -1.82
CA LEU A 483 9.96 -19.75 -3.22
C LEU A 483 11.29 -19.49 -3.91
N SER A 484 11.76 -18.24 -3.88
CA SER A 484 12.98 -17.83 -4.58
C SER A 484 13.64 -16.63 -3.90
N VAL A 485 14.89 -16.38 -4.25
CA VAL A 485 15.60 -15.14 -3.91
C VAL A 485 16.17 -14.53 -5.18
N ALA A 486 16.16 -13.21 -5.24
CA ALA A 486 16.77 -12.42 -6.30
C ALA A 486 17.64 -11.33 -5.70
N ILE A 487 18.66 -10.90 -6.45
CA ILE A 487 19.37 -9.65 -6.16
C ILE A 487 18.98 -8.62 -7.20
N THR A 488 18.42 -7.50 -6.77
CA THR A 488 17.96 -6.42 -7.66
C THR A 488 19.13 -5.55 -8.14
N ASP A 489 18.89 -4.72 -9.16
CA ASP A 489 19.84 -3.71 -9.64
C ASP A 489 20.19 -2.63 -8.59
N SER A 490 19.40 -2.53 -7.52
CA SER A 490 19.72 -1.68 -6.36
C SER A 490 20.60 -2.41 -5.32
N GLY A 491 21.04 -3.63 -5.62
CA GLY A 491 21.81 -4.46 -4.71
C GLY A 491 20.99 -5.02 -3.55
N ARG A 492 19.66 -5.00 -3.61
CA ARG A 492 18.82 -5.56 -2.55
C ARG A 492 18.61 -7.05 -2.79
N VAL A 493 18.81 -7.84 -1.75
CA VAL A 493 18.51 -9.26 -1.73
C VAL A 493 17.06 -9.45 -1.29
N VAL A 494 16.22 -9.92 -2.19
CA VAL A 494 14.77 -10.00 -2.02
C VAL A 494 14.33 -11.45 -2.08
N ALA A 495 13.70 -11.92 -1.00
CA ALA A 495 13.07 -13.24 -0.95
C ALA A 495 11.59 -13.11 -1.37
N THR A 496 11.14 -14.01 -2.25
CA THR A 496 9.75 -14.12 -2.67
C THR A 496 9.11 -15.35 -2.04
N TYR A 497 7.90 -15.20 -1.50
CA TYR A 497 7.16 -16.24 -0.80
C TYR A 497 5.90 -16.66 -1.54
N SER A 498 5.34 -17.83 -1.19
CA SER A 498 4.16 -18.41 -1.84
C SER A 498 2.86 -17.62 -1.64
N ASN A 499 2.81 -16.76 -0.62
CA ASN A 499 1.73 -15.81 -0.39
C ASN A 499 1.83 -14.55 -1.28
N GLY A 500 2.85 -14.45 -2.15
CA GLY A 500 3.09 -13.33 -3.04
C GLY A 500 3.91 -12.19 -2.44
N GLU A 501 4.24 -12.27 -1.14
CA GLU A 501 5.04 -11.25 -0.47
C GLU A 501 6.50 -11.29 -0.91
N ARG A 502 7.10 -10.10 -1.03
CA ARG A 502 8.50 -9.91 -1.34
C ARG A 502 9.16 -9.15 -0.20
N ILE A 503 10.10 -9.80 0.48
CA ILE A 503 10.79 -9.23 1.64
C ILE A 503 12.24 -8.96 1.28
N GLU A 504 12.63 -7.71 1.45
CA GLU A 504 14.03 -7.30 1.34
C GLU A 504 14.76 -7.72 2.61
N MET A 505 15.77 -8.57 2.48
CA MET A 505 16.47 -9.17 3.62
C MET A 505 17.82 -8.51 3.90
N ALA A 506 18.51 -8.09 2.84
CA ALA A 506 19.83 -7.47 2.95
C ALA A 506 20.12 -6.57 1.76
N GLN A 507 21.09 -5.67 1.93
CA GLN A 507 21.68 -4.89 0.86
C GLN A 507 23.14 -5.29 0.66
N VAL A 508 23.49 -5.66 -0.56
CA VAL A 508 24.86 -6.03 -0.95
C VAL A 508 25.77 -4.82 -0.83
N VAL A 509 26.92 -5.04 -0.20
CA VAL A 509 27.96 -4.01 -0.06
C VAL A 509 29.05 -4.24 -1.09
N THR A 510 29.49 -3.15 -1.70
CA THR A 510 30.66 -3.17 -2.59
C THR A 510 31.81 -2.38 -1.97
N ALA A 511 33.03 -2.63 -2.44
CA ALA A 511 34.22 -1.91 -2.00
C ALA A 511 35.03 -1.41 -3.20
N GLN A 512 35.58 -0.21 -3.06
CA GLN A 512 36.51 0.40 -4.00
C GLN A 512 37.87 0.60 -3.33
N PHE A 513 38.92 0.76 -4.15
CA PHE A 513 40.28 1.00 -3.68
C PHE A 513 40.92 2.11 -4.50
N ASN A 514 41.81 2.88 -3.89
CA ASN A 514 42.62 3.84 -4.64
C ASN A 514 43.64 3.11 -5.54
N GLY A 515 44.26 2.04 -5.02
CA GLY A 515 45.23 1.22 -5.74
C GLY A 515 44.68 -0.14 -6.16
N VAL A 516 43.65 -0.17 -7.02
CA VAL A 516 42.96 -1.41 -7.43
C VAL A 516 43.89 -2.46 -8.05
N ASN A 517 44.94 -2.04 -8.76
CA ASN A 517 45.93 -2.95 -9.35
C ASN A 517 47.00 -3.43 -8.36
N SER A 518 47.05 -2.86 -7.15
CA SER A 518 47.98 -3.25 -6.06
C SER A 518 47.35 -4.24 -5.08
N LEU A 519 46.13 -4.69 -5.37
CA LEU A 519 45.49 -5.77 -4.61
C LEU A 519 46.23 -7.09 -4.82
N LYS A 520 46.39 -7.84 -3.74
CA LYS A 520 47.01 -9.17 -3.79
C LYS A 520 45.98 -10.18 -4.29
N ARG A 521 46.32 -10.91 -5.34
CA ARG A 521 45.48 -11.97 -5.89
C ARG A 521 45.59 -13.25 -5.07
N LEU A 522 44.46 -13.92 -4.89
CA LEU A 522 44.32 -15.23 -4.28
C LEU A 522 43.55 -16.16 -5.23
N ASP A 523 43.51 -17.44 -4.87
CA ASP A 523 42.82 -18.45 -5.67
C ASP A 523 41.31 -18.17 -5.75
N GLY A 524 40.71 -18.54 -6.88
CA GLY A 524 39.26 -18.41 -7.11
C GLY A 524 38.80 -17.01 -7.57
N GLY A 525 39.72 -16.14 -8.00
CA GLY A 525 39.36 -14.79 -8.47
C GLY A 525 39.07 -13.82 -7.32
N VAL A 526 39.75 -14.03 -6.19
CA VAL A 526 39.61 -13.25 -4.97
C VAL A 526 40.85 -12.38 -4.75
N TYR A 527 40.64 -11.25 -4.09
CA TYR A 527 41.62 -10.22 -3.83
C TYR A 527 41.66 -9.90 -2.33
N GLU A 528 42.86 -9.62 -1.84
CA GLU A 528 43.16 -9.17 -0.49
C GLU A 528 43.77 -7.76 -0.56
N ALA A 529 43.35 -6.89 0.36
CA ALA A 529 43.89 -5.54 0.47
C ALA A 529 45.36 -5.57 0.89
N THR A 530 46.16 -4.68 0.32
CA THR A 530 47.57 -4.51 0.66
C THR A 530 47.83 -3.08 1.15
N SER A 531 48.99 -2.86 1.77
CA SER A 531 49.41 -1.50 2.16
C SER A 531 49.50 -0.55 0.95
N GLU A 532 49.76 -1.07 -0.25
CA GLU A 532 49.86 -0.31 -1.50
C GLU A 532 48.48 -0.03 -2.14
N SER A 533 47.50 -0.93 -1.98
CA SER A 533 46.14 -0.69 -2.48
C SER A 533 45.39 0.37 -1.67
N GLY A 534 45.82 0.56 -0.41
CA GLY A 534 45.10 1.33 0.60
C GLY A 534 43.95 0.53 1.22
N GLU A 535 43.29 1.16 2.19
CA GLU A 535 42.10 0.63 2.86
C GLU A 535 40.89 0.55 1.91
N PRO A 536 39.98 -0.42 2.11
CA PRO A 536 38.75 -0.51 1.34
C PRO A 536 37.82 0.66 1.64
N ILE A 537 37.27 1.27 0.58
CA ILE A 537 36.23 2.28 0.64
C ILE A 537 34.90 1.58 0.35
N PHE A 538 34.09 1.32 1.38
CA PHE A 538 32.80 0.66 1.22
C PHE A 538 31.75 1.59 0.63
N ASP A 539 31.02 1.08 -0.36
CA ASP A 539 29.80 1.67 -0.89
C ASP A 539 28.61 0.82 -0.43
N LEU A 540 27.80 1.44 0.44
CA LEU A 540 26.63 0.84 1.08
C LEU A 540 25.35 1.09 0.29
N SER A 541 25.42 1.85 -0.81
CA SER A 541 24.25 2.25 -1.60
C SER A 541 23.75 1.17 -2.55
N GLY A 542 24.53 0.10 -2.77
CA GLY A 542 24.24 -0.92 -3.78
C GLY A 542 24.36 -0.41 -5.23
N SER A 543 24.93 0.78 -5.42
CA SER A 543 25.05 1.43 -6.73
C SER A 543 25.95 0.63 -7.68
N GLY A 544 25.51 0.57 -8.94
CA GLY A 544 26.23 -0.12 -10.00
C GLY A 544 26.16 -1.64 -9.91
N ILE A 545 25.28 -2.23 -9.09
CA ILE A 545 24.96 -3.66 -9.18
C ILE A 545 23.97 -3.87 -10.33
N ILE A 546 24.12 -4.97 -11.05
CA ILE A 546 23.17 -5.46 -12.05
C ILE A 546 22.78 -6.87 -11.63
N GLY A 547 21.49 -7.07 -11.37
CA GLY A 547 20.89 -8.37 -11.06
C GLY A 547 20.69 -9.24 -12.30
N GLY A 548 20.69 -10.56 -12.12
CA GLY A 548 20.54 -11.51 -13.21
C GLY A 548 21.64 -11.39 -14.27
N ALA A 549 22.87 -11.09 -13.87
CA ALA A 549 23.98 -10.88 -14.80
C ALA A 549 25.30 -11.40 -14.24
N LEU A 550 26.24 -11.72 -15.13
CA LEU A 550 27.61 -12.08 -14.80
C LEU A 550 28.59 -11.27 -15.61
N GLU A 551 29.71 -10.91 -14.99
CA GLU A 551 30.84 -10.35 -15.73
C GLU A 551 31.71 -11.48 -16.29
N ALA A 552 31.96 -11.46 -17.60
CA ALA A 552 32.90 -12.36 -18.27
C ALA A 552 34.35 -11.99 -17.93
N SER A 553 35.29 -12.85 -18.35
CA SER A 553 36.71 -12.50 -18.35
C SER A 553 36.94 -11.26 -19.21
N ASN A 554 37.78 -10.33 -18.75
CA ASN A 554 38.19 -9.19 -19.59
C ASN A 554 39.29 -9.56 -20.60
N THR A 555 39.48 -10.85 -20.87
CA THR A 555 40.48 -11.39 -21.79
C THR A 555 39.88 -11.60 -23.17
N ASP A 556 40.39 -10.90 -24.18
CA ASP A 556 40.08 -11.21 -25.59
C ASP A 556 41.08 -12.25 -26.12
N ILE A 557 40.55 -13.41 -26.50
CA ILE A 557 41.34 -14.54 -27.02
C ILE A 557 42.10 -14.15 -28.30
N SER A 558 41.52 -13.32 -29.16
CA SER A 558 42.12 -12.90 -30.44
C SER A 558 43.37 -12.05 -30.21
N ASP A 559 43.28 -11.11 -29.27
CA ASP A 559 44.39 -10.25 -28.88
C ASP A 559 45.49 -11.06 -28.17
N GLU A 560 45.12 -11.96 -27.27
CA GLU A 560 46.09 -12.79 -26.55
C GLU A 560 46.81 -13.78 -27.50
N PHE A 561 46.14 -14.35 -28.51
CA PHE A 561 46.82 -15.15 -29.53
C PHE A 561 47.76 -14.32 -30.41
N THR A 562 47.38 -13.09 -30.76
CA THR A 562 48.25 -12.18 -31.51
C THR A 562 49.51 -11.85 -30.72
N LYS A 563 49.36 -11.51 -29.42
CA LYS A 563 50.49 -11.31 -28.50
C LYS A 563 51.34 -12.56 -28.38
N LEU A 564 50.73 -13.73 -28.25
CA LEU A 564 51.44 -15.02 -28.17
C LEU A 564 52.33 -15.24 -29.40
N ILE A 565 51.81 -15.00 -30.62
CA ILE A 565 52.59 -15.12 -31.86
C ILE A 565 53.76 -14.14 -31.86
N ILE A 566 53.53 -12.87 -31.49
CA ILE A 566 54.59 -11.85 -31.45
C ILE A 566 55.66 -12.20 -30.40
N THR A 567 55.26 -12.59 -29.20
CA THR A 567 56.17 -12.98 -28.11
C THR A 567 56.95 -14.26 -28.47
N GLN A 568 56.33 -15.23 -29.14
CA GLN A 568 57.03 -16.41 -29.65
C GLN A 568 58.05 -16.07 -30.73
N GLN A 569 57.70 -15.18 -31.67
CA GLN A 569 58.64 -14.69 -32.68
C GLN A 569 59.81 -13.96 -32.02
N ALA A 570 59.55 -13.08 -31.04
CA ALA A 570 60.58 -12.38 -30.28
C ALA A 570 61.49 -13.35 -29.50
N TYR A 571 60.92 -14.37 -28.87
CA TYR A 571 61.68 -15.41 -28.19
C TYR A 571 62.57 -16.19 -29.17
N SER A 572 62.03 -16.59 -30.34
CA SER A 572 62.79 -17.29 -31.38
C SER A 572 63.90 -16.44 -32.01
N ALA A 573 63.72 -15.13 -32.10
CA ALA A 573 64.75 -14.21 -32.54
C ALA A 573 65.86 -14.09 -31.48
N GLY A 574 65.48 -14.01 -30.20
CA GLY A 574 66.41 -14.00 -29.07
C GLY A 574 67.28 -15.26 -29.01
N THR A 575 66.72 -16.44 -29.26
CA THR A 575 67.50 -17.70 -29.26
C THR A 575 68.47 -17.78 -30.44
N ARG A 576 68.12 -17.21 -31.60
CA ARG A 576 69.05 -17.09 -32.74
C ARG A 576 70.24 -16.17 -32.43
N ILE A 577 70.04 -15.09 -31.68
CA ILE A 577 71.14 -14.22 -31.24
C ILE A 577 72.11 -15.00 -30.34
N VAL A 578 71.58 -15.83 -29.44
CA VAL A 578 72.40 -16.68 -28.57
C VAL A 578 73.18 -17.72 -29.39
N SER A 579 72.57 -18.37 -30.37
CA SER A 579 73.26 -19.34 -31.21
C SER A 579 74.35 -18.70 -32.08
N THR A 580 74.09 -17.54 -32.68
CA THR A 580 75.12 -16.81 -33.45
C THR A 580 76.25 -16.31 -32.55
N ALA A 581 75.95 -15.88 -31.33
CA ALA A 581 76.97 -15.50 -30.36
C ALA A 581 77.82 -16.71 -29.92
N ASP A 582 77.21 -17.89 -29.76
CA ASP A 582 77.92 -19.14 -29.46
C ASP A 582 78.82 -19.57 -30.63
N GLU A 583 78.33 -19.51 -31.86
CA GLU A 583 79.12 -19.76 -33.08
C GLU A 583 80.34 -18.84 -33.17
N MET A 584 80.16 -17.53 -32.92
CA MET A 584 81.27 -16.57 -32.89
C MET A 584 82.25 -16.83 -31.73
N LEU A 585 81.79 -17.27 -30.56
CA LEU A 585 82.66 -17.67 -29.45
C LEU A 585 83.47 -18.91 -29.81
N GLN A 586 82.84 -19.90 -30.44
CA GLN A 586 83.51 -21.11 -30.90
C GLN A 586 84.55 -20.79 -31.97
N GLU A 587 84.25 -19.92 -32.93
CA GLU A 587 85.21 -19.48 -33.96
C GLU A 587 86.37 -18.67 -33.34
N ALA A 588 86.09 -17.79 -32.38
CA ALA A 588 87.11 -17.06 -31.64
C ALA A 588 88.02 -18.00 -30.81
N LEU A 589 87.46 -19.05 -30.20
CA LEU A 589 88.23 -20.09 -29.50
C LEU A 589 89.08 -20.92 -30.46
N ASN A 590 88.58 -21.18 -31.67
CA ASN A 590 89.31 -21.91 -32.71
C ASN A 590 90.44 -21.10 -33.35
N MET A 591 90.42 -19.76 -33.29
CA MET A 591 91.54 -18.90 -33.72
C MET A 591 92.76 -18.93 -32.76
N ILE A 592 92.58 -19.42 -31.53
CA ILE A 592 93.64 -19.49 -30.51
C ILE A 592 94.47 -20.79 -30.65
N ARG A 593 94.03 -21.73 -31.49
CA ARG A 593 94.81 -22.90 -31.92
C ARG A 593 95.52 -22.61 -33.23
#